data_AF-A0A8S3GD82-F1
#
_entry.id   AF-A0A8S3GD82-F1
#
_cell.length_a   1.000
_cell.length_b   1.000
_cell.length_c   1.000
_cell.angle_alpha   90.00
_cell.angle_beta   90.00
_cell.angle_gamma   90.00
#
_symmetry.space_group_name_H-M   'P 1'
#
loop_
_entity.id
_entity.type
_entity.pdbx_description
1 polymer ?
#
loop_
_entity_poly.entity_id
_entity_poly.type
_entity_poly.pdbx_seq_one_letter_code
_entity_poly.pdbx_strand_id
1 'polypeptide(L)'
;GLLLQKLNNIKGLSYDKVHCIGHSLGAHTCGLASNTINNQMARISGLDPAGPLFEGKDVVVRLDKNDAKFVDIIHSNTELALGVGLGSSEPSGHVDFYANGGRYQPGCPSV
;
A
#
# COMPACT_ATOMS: atom_id res chain seq x y z
N GLY A 1 -7.36 -11.99 2.46
CA GLY A 1 -8.69 -11.45 2.81
C GLY A 1 -9.69 -12.47 3.36
N LEU A 2 -9.28 -13.63 3.90
CA LEU A 2 -10.21 -14.61 4.47
C LEU A 2 -11.10 -14.03 5.58
N LEU A 3 -10.55 -13.15 6.42
CA LEU A 3 -11.31 -12.45 7.45
C LEU A 3 -12.44 -11.59 6.84
N LEU A 4 -12.15 -10.86 5.77
CA LEU A 4 -13.13 -10.00 5.09
C LEU A 4 -14.25 -10.84 4.46
N GLN A 5 -13.92 -11.98 3.84
CA GLN A 5 -14.91 -12.93 3.35
C GLN A 5 -15.79 -13.45 4.49
N LYS A 6 -15.19 -13.85 5.62
CA LYS A 6 -15.97 -14.31 6.79
C LYS A 6 -16.91 -13.21 7.28
N LEU A 7 -16.41 -12.00 7.50
CA LEU A 7 -17.23 -10.87 7.99
C LEU A 7 -18.36 -10.49 7.01
N ASN A 8 -18.11 -10.54 5.70
CA ASN A 8 -19.17 -10.38 4.70
C ASN A 8 -20.24 -11.47 4.85
N ASN A 9 -19.83 -12.74 4.94
CA ASN A 9 -20.74 -13.87 5.03
C ASN A 9 -21.55 -13.91 6.35
N ILE A 10 -20.92 -13.63 7.50
CA ILE A 10 -21.57 -13.79 8.82
C ILE A 10 -22.24 -12.52 9.34
N LYS A 11 -21.86 -11.34 8.85
CA LYS A 11 -22.36 -10.04 9.34
C LYS A 11 -22.85 -9.11 8.22
N GLY A 12 -22.76 -9.51 6.94
CA GLY A 12 -23.14 -8.66 5.83
C GLY A 12 -22.24 -7.43 5.68
N LEU A 13 -20.97 -7.51 6.09
CA LEU A 13 -20.02 -6.41 5.92
C LEU A 13 -19.86 -6.08 4.44
N SER A 14 -20.34 -4.91 4.02
CA SER A 14 -20.03 -4.38 2.69
C SER A 14 -18.56 -3.98 2.61
N TYR A 15 -17.86 -4.39 1.54
CA TYR A 15 -16.48 -4.01 1.29
C TYR A 15 -16.30 -2.50 1.03
N ASP A 16 -17.39 -1.81 0.70
CA ASP A 16 -17.46 -0.35 0.56
C ASP A 16 -17.27 0.40 1.89
N LYS A 17 -17.26 -0.34 3.01
CA LYS A 17 -17.01 0.19 4.34
C LYS A 17 -15.62 -0.19 4.88
N VAL A 18 -14.79 -0.82 4.05
CA VAL A 18 -13.47 -1.30 4.45
C VAL A 18 -12.39 -0.34 3.97
N HIS A 19 -11.59 0.13 4.91
CA HIS A 19 -10.37 0.88 4.67
C HIS A 19 -9.19 0.09 5.26
N CYS A 20 -8.30 -0.40 4.41
CA CYS A 20 -7.07 -1.06 4.85
C CYS A 20 -5.92 -0.05 4.88
N ILE A 21 -5.20 0.02 6.00
CA ILE A 21 -4.02 0.87 6.15
C ILE A 21 -2.82 -0.05 6.35
N GLY A 22 -1.87 -0.01 5.43
CA GLY A 22 -0.72 -0.90 5.43
C GLY A 22 0.58 -0.10 5.39
N HIS A 23 1.48 -0.35 6.35
CA HIS A 23 2.80 0.26 6.40
C HIS A 23 3.87 -0.69 5.85
N SER A 24 4.80 -0.18 5.03
CA SER A 24 5.89 -0.99 4.45
C SER A 24 5.36 -2.24 3.74
N LEU A 25 5.79 -3.45 4.11
CA LEU A 25 5.26 -4.72 3.59
C LEU A 25 3.73 -4.87 3.80
N GLY A 26 3.18 -4.23 4.82
CA GLY A 26 1.74 -4.20 5.09
C GLY A 26 0.92 -3.54 3.98
N ALA A 27 1.51 -2.59 3.24
CA ALA A 27 0.86 -1.95 2.10
C ALA A 27 0.51 -2.98 1.01
N HIS A 28 1.50 -3.80 0.62
CA HIS A 28 1.29 -4.91 -0.32
C HIS A 28 0.38 -5.98 0.25
N THR A 29 0.45 -6.22 1.56
CA THR A 29 -0.47 -7.14 2.25
C THR A 29 -1.93 -6.69 2.13
N CYS A 30 -2.22 -5.38 2.20
CA CYS A 30 -3.56 -4.85 1.94
C CYS A 30 -4.01 -5.11 0.49
N GLY A 31 -3.14 -4.86 -0.50
CA GLY A 31 -3.43 -5.14 -1.90
C GLY A 31 -3.75 -6.62 -2.16
N LEU A 32 -2.85 -7.50 -1.72
CA LEU A 32 -3.04 -8.95 -1.77
C LEU A 32 -4.30 -9.40 -1.04
N ALA A 33 -4.62 -8.81 0.12
CA ALA A 33 -5.84 -9.14 0.84
C ALA A 33 -7.10 -8.76 0.06
N SER A 34 -7.08 -7.66 -0.69
CA SER A 34 -8.17 -7.24 -1.58
C SER A 34 -8.31 -8.19 -2.77
N ASN A 35 -7.20 -8.63 -3.36
CA ASN A 35 -7.22 -9.54 -4.52
C ASN A 35 -7.79 -10.94 -4.19
N THR A 36 -7.91 -11.29 -2.91
CA THR A 36 -8.59 -12.53 -2.49
C THR A 36 -10.10 -12.41 -2.32
N ILE A 37 -10.70 -11.21 -2.35
CA ILE A 37 -12.16 -11.05 -2.28
C ILE A 37 -12.72 -10.87 -3.69
N ASN A 38 -13.94 -11.35 -3.97
CA ASN A 38 -14.58 -11.24 -5.29
C ASN A 38 -15.14 -9.82 -5.57
N ASN A 39 -14.50 -8.79 -5.03
CA ASN A 39 -14.88 -7.38 -5.10
C ASN A 39 -13.68 -6.52 -4.66
N GLN A 40 -13.82 -5.21 -4.56
CA GLN A 40 -12.78 -4.31 -4.07
C GLN A 40 -13.15 -3.72 -2.71
N MET A 41 -12.14 -3.47 -1.87
CA MET A 41 -12.31 -2.60 -0.69
C MET A 41 -12.59 -1.16 -1.15
N ALA A 42 -13.25 -0.36 -0.29
CA ALA A 42 -13.43 1.06 -0.56
C ALA A 42 -12.11 1.81 -0.67
N ARG A 43 -11.17 1.54 0.24
CA ARG A 43 -9.90 2.28 0.28
C ARG A 43 -8.74 1.43 0.77
N ILE A 44 -7.57 1.65 0.17
CA ILE A 44 -6.28 1.25 0.73
C ILE A 44 -5.42 2.49 0.90
N SER A 45 -4.85 2.69 2.09
CA SER A 45 -3.77 3.66 2.28
C SER A 45 -2.45 2.94 2.49
N GLY A 46 -1.52 3.14 1.55
CA GLY A 46 -0.16 2.63 1.64
C GLY A 46 0.75 3.64 2.33
N LEU A 47 1.27 3.29 3.50
CA LEU A 47 2.20 4.12 4.25
C LEU A 47 3.61 3.63 3.99
N ASP A 48 4.30 4.32 3.10
CA ASP A 48 5.67 4.04 2.65
C ASP A 48 5.84 2.57 2.21
N PRO A 49 5.15 2.12 1.13
CA PRO A 49 5.17 0.72 0.70
C PRO A 49 6.60 0.22 0.48
N ALA A 50 6.91 -1.03 0.83
CA ALA A 50 8.26 -1.56 0.72
C ALA A 50 8.75 -1.58 -0.74
N GLY A 51 9.89 -0.97 -1.03
CA GLY A 51 10.56 -1.04 -2.33
C GLY A 51 11.24 -2.40 -2.58
N PRO A 52 12.10 -2.90 -1.67
CA PRO A 52 12.81 -4.15 -1.88
C PRO A 52 11.86 -5.32 -2.17
N LEU A 53 12.14 -6.05 -3.26
CA LEU A 53 11.35 -7.17 -3.79
C LEU A 53 10.02 -6.81 -4.47
N PHE A 54 9.58 -5.54 -4.46
CA PHE A 54 8.31 -5.11 -5.06
C PHE A 54 8.47 -4.06 -6.17
N GLU A 55 9.43 -3.16 -6.05
CA GLU A 55 9.69 -2.12 -7.06
C GLU A 55 10.04 -2.75 -8.41
N GLY A 56 9.45 -2.24 -9.49
CA GLY A 56 9.58 -2.76 -10.85
C GLY A 56 8.93 -4.14 -11.06
N LYS A 57 8.23 -4.70 -10.07
CA LYS A 57 7.50 -5.95 -10.23
C LYS A 57 6.10 -5.73 -10.80
N ASP A 58 5.55 -6.82 -11.32
CA ASP A 58 4.19 -6.87 -11.84
C ASP A 58 3.17 -6.43 -10.79
N VAL A 59 2.12 -5.74 -11.23
CA VAL A 59 1.03 -5.24 -10.37
C VAL A 59 0.34 -6.36 -9.59
N VAL A 60 0.40 -7.61 -10.05
CA VAL A 60 -0.17 -8.77 -9.34
C VAL A 60 0.55 -9.08 -8.03
N VAL A 61 1.83 -8.70 -7.88
CA VAL A 61 2.65 -9.04 -6.70
C VAL A 61 2.89 -7.88 -5.73
N ARG A 62 2.52 -6.65 -6.12
CA ARG A 62 2.70 -5.43 -5.32
C ARG A 62 1.37 -4.73 -5.11
N LEU A 63 1.41 -3.61 -4.39
CA LEU A 63 0.25 -2.73 -4.25
C LEU A 63 0.08 -1.99 -5.57
N ASP A 64 -1.16 -1.89 -6.04
CA ASP A 64 -1.54 -1.18 -7.24
C ASP A 64 -2.89 -0.47 -7.08
N LYS A 65 -3.13 0.56 -7.88
CA LYS A 65 -4.38 1.32 -7.86
C LYS A 65 -5.61 0.44 -8.10
N ASN A 66 -5.46 -0.67 -8.82
CA ASN A 66 -6.57 -1.59 -9.10
C ASN A 66 -6.95 -2.46 -7.89
N ASP A 67 -6.20 -2.43 -6.78
CA ASP A 67 -6.49 -3.26 -5.61
C ASP A 67 -7.69 -2.74 -4.80
N ALA A 68 -8.10 -1.48 -4.94
CA ALA A 68 -9.28 -0.93 -4.27
C ALA A 68 -9.96 0.15 -5.11
N LYS A 69 -11.17 0.56 -4.71
CA LYS A 69 -11.88 1.67 -5.39
C LYS A 69 -11.10 2.99 -5.31
N PHE A 70 -10.32 3.17 -4.24
CA PHE A 70 -9.39 4.27 -4.09
C PHE A 70 -8.13 3.80 -3.35
N VAL A 71 -6.97 4.23 -3.81
CA VAL A 71 -5.68 3.87 -3.24
C VAL A 71 -4.87 5.16 -3.11
N ASP A 72 -4.49 5.51 -1.89
CA ASP A 72 -3.65 6.66 -1.61
C ASP A 72 -2.35 6.23 -0.95
N ILE A 73 -1.22 6.73 -1.45
CA ILE A 73 0.09 6.34 -0.98
C ILE A 73 0.79 7.55 -0.38
N ILE A 74 1.48 7.34 0.75
CA ILE A 74 2.41 8.32 1.31
C ILE A 74 3.81 7.73 1.19
N HIS A 75 4.63 8.33 0.35
CA HIS A 75 6.05 8.04 0.20
C HIS A 75 6.85 8.95 1.13
N SER A 76 7.66 8.34 2.00
CA SER A 76 8.45 9.08 2.99
C SER A 76 9.90 8.62 3.13
N ASN A 77 10.27 7.46 2.60
CA ASN A 77 11.62 6.95 2.66
C ASN A 77 12.06 6.22 1.37
N THR A 78 11.96 6.88 0.22
CA THR A 78 12.18 6.28 -1.11
C THR A 78 13.61 6.38 -1.64
N GLU A 79 14.60 6.70 -0.81
CA GLU A 79 15.98 6.79 -1.27
C GLU A 79 16.48 5.43 -1.79
N LEU A 80 17.15 5.41 -2.95
CA LEU A 80 17.56 4.17 -3.61
C LEU A 80 18.59 3.39 -2.77
N ALA A 81 18.51 2.07 -2.83
CA ALA A 81 19.39 1.19 -2.08
C ALA A 81 20.89 1.51 -2.34
N LEU A 82 21.65 1.61 -1.25
CA LEU A 82 22.99 2.21 -1.07
C LEU A 82 23.00 3.72 -0.76
N GLY A 83 21.83 4.30 -0.49
CA GLY A 83 21.63 5.57 0.23
C GLY A 83 20.50 5.56 1.26
N VAL A 84 19.95 4.38 1.59
CA VAL A 84 19.12 4.03 2.76
C VAL A 84 17.65 4.50 2.82
N GLY A 85 16.94 4.38 1.71
CA GLY A 85 15.47 4.26 1.69
C GLY A 85 15.02 2.80 1.53
N LEU A 86 13.87 2.49 2.12
CA LEU A 86 13.22 1.17 2.02
C LEU A 86 11.83 1.26 1.39
N GLY A 87 11.33 2.46 1.15
CA GLY A 87 10.08 2.73 0.46
C GLY A 87 10.26 2.63 -1.06
N SER A 88 9.22 2.17 -1.75
CA SER A 88 9.12 2.22 -3.21
C SER A 88 9.03 3.66 -3.67
N SER A 89 9.80 4.04 -4.70
CA SER A 89 9.69 5.35 -5.35
C SER A 89 8.61 5.38 -6.43
N GLU A 90 8.28 4.20 -6.98
CA GLU A 90 7.28 4.05 -8.03
C GLU A 90 5.86 4.39 -7.53
N PRO A 91 5.09 5.18 -8.31
CA PRO A 91 3.70 5.43 -8.00
C PRO A 91 2.89 4.14 -8.13
N SER A 92 2.03 3.90 -7.14
CA SER A 92 1.19 2.71 -7.07
C SER A 92 -0.24 3.00 -6.65
N GLY A 93 -0.58 4.27 -6.37
CA GLY A 93 -1.91 4.69 -6.01
C GLY A 93 -2.73 5.27 -7.15
N HIS A 94 -3.95 5.66 -6.81
CA HIS A 94 -4.68 6.69 -7.55
C HIS A 94 -4.08 8.08 -7.28
N VAL A 95 -3.58 8.27 -6.06
CA VAL A 95 -2.87 9.48 -5.62
C VAL A 95 -1.65 9.06 -4.81
N ASP A 96 -0.49 9.59 -5.17
CA ASP A 96 0.78 9.32 -4.51
C ASP A 96 1.34 10.64 -3.95
N PHE A 97 1.46 10.72 -2.63
CA PHE A 97 1.97 11.88 -1.91
C PHE A 97 3.44 11.64 -1.56
N TYR A 98 4.33 12.54 -1.98
CA TYR A 98 5.76 12.47 -1.68
C TYR A 98 6.10 13.50 -0.60
N ALA A 99 6.01 13.09 0.67
CA ALA A 99 6.22 13.98 1.80
C ALA A 99 7.65 14.52 1.81
N ASN A 100 7.82 15.84 1.80
CA ASN A 100 9.13 16.50 1.71
C ASN A 100 9.99 16.01 0.53
N GLY A 101 9.37 15.62 -0.59
CA GLY A 101 10.04 15.04 -1.75
C GLY A 101 10.23 13.52 -1.69
N GLY A 102 9.73 12.86 -0.65
CA GLY A 102 9.60 11.40 -0.52
C GLY A 102 10.86 10.65 -0.09
N ARG A 103 12.03 11.27 -0.17
CA ARG A 103 13.32 10.61 0.08
C ARG A 103 13.68 10.53 1.56
N TYR A 104 13.72 11.67 2.25
CA TYR A 104 14.05 11.78 3.66
C TYR A 104 13.14 12.78 4.35
N GLN A 105 12.86 12.54 5.63
CA GLN A 105 11.98 13.40 6.40
C GLN A 105 12.79 14.27 7.37
N PRO A 106 12.44 15.57 7.51
CA PRO A 106 13.06 16.45 8.49
C PRO A 106 13.02 15.84 9.90
N GLY A 107 14.18 15.80 10.57
CA GLY A 107 14.32 15.24 11.91
C GLY A 107 14.65 13.74 11.97
N CYS A 108 14.66 13.01 10.86
CA CYS A 108 15.21 11.67 10.79
C CYS A 108 16.74 11.71 10.64
N PRO A 109 17.53 10.96 11.44
CA PRO A 109 18.97 10.87 11.26
C PRO A 109 19.32 10.26 9.90
N SER A 110 20.34 10.78 9.23
CA SER A 110 21.00 10.08 8.12
C SER A 110 21.67 8.84 8.70
N VAL A 111 21.14 7.66 8.40
CA VAL A 111 21.72 6.37 8.80
C VAL A 111 22.94 6.02 7.97
#